data_AF-A0A8C3BRD1-F1
#
_entry.id   AF-A0A8C3BRD1-F1
#
_cell.length_a   1.000
_cell.length_b   1.000
_cell.length_c   1.000
_cell.angle_alpha   90.00
_cell.angle_beta   90.00
_cell.angle_gamma   90.00
#
_symmetry.space_group_name_H-M   'P 1'
#
loop_
_entity.id
_entity.type
_entity.pdbx_description
1 polymer ?
#
loop_
_entity_poly.entity_id
_entity_poly.type
_entity_poly.pdbx_seq_one_letter_code
_entity_poly.pdbx_strand_id
1 'polypeptide(L)'
;VCKLESVPLDFGDYHPLKPITVTESKTKKMSRKGSTSSTSSSSSSSMMDPLSSVLDGTDPLSLFAAAADPVITTATMDNTRKKRDKDDSSAVGSDFEPWSSKRGEILARYTTTEKLSIVSGSFSTTATGSAVSEKVRTRLEELDDLEEGSQKELLNLTQQDYMNRIEELNQSLKDAWSSDQKVKALKIVIQCSKLLSDTTVIQFYPSKFVLITDILDTFGKLVYERILSMCMDNRVSLSDNFSPENVNDTAKETCLNWFFKIASIRELIPRFYVEAAILKCNKFLSKTGISECLPRLTSMIRGIGDPLVAVFARAYLCRVGMEVAPQLKESLNKNFFDFLLTFKQIHGDTVQNQLIVQCVEIPLYLTLYSPAIDWILQCIAYRAPEVSKCANVSNAEA
;
A
#
# COMPACT_ATOMS: atom_id res chain seq x y z
N VAL A 1 -43.23 30.09 -12.04
CA VAL A 1 -42.92 30.95 -10.86
C VAL A 1 -43.43 30.22 -9.62
N CYS A 2 -42.58 29.43 -8.97
CA CYS A 2 -42.90 28.74 -7.71
C CYS A 2 -41.99 29.27 -6.63
N LYS A 3 -42.58 29.92 -5.61
CA LYS A 3 -41.88 30.47 -4.44
C LYS A 3 -41.59 29.34 -3.44
N LEU A 4 -40.35 29.26 -2.95
CA LEU A 4 -39.99 28.49 -1.76
C LEU A 4 -40.29 29.34 -0.51
N GLU A 5 -40.89 28.70 0.48
CA GLU A 5 -41.23 29.25 1.79
C GLU A 5 -40.03 29.01 2.76
N SER A 6 -39.59 30.05 3.47
CA SER A 6 -38.43 30.01 4.36
C SER A 6 -38.82 29.65 5.79
N VAL A 7 -38.27 28.56 6.33
CA VAL A 7 -38.41 28.17 7.74
C VAL A 7 -37.27 28.81 8.57
N PRO A 8 -37.53 29.42 9.74
CA PRO A 8 -36.49 29.96 10.61
C PRO A 8 -35.72 28.84 11.32
N LEU A 9 -34.39 28.92 11.32
CA LEU A 9 -33.51 28.04 12.11
C LEU A 9 -33.27 28.65 13.49
N ASP A 10 -33.63 27.91 14.53
CA ASP A 10 -33.38 28.24 15.94
C ASP A 10 -31.94 27.85 16.31
N PHE A 11 -31.15 28.79 16.85
CA PHE A 11 -29.74 28.57 17.18
C PHE A 11 -29.63 27.89 18.56
N GLY A 12 -29.54 26.56 18.57
CA GLY A 12 -29.20 25.80 19.77
C GLY A 12 -27.72 25.95 20.15
N ASP A 13 -27.47 26.49 21.34
CA ASP A 13 -26.14 26.63 21.97
C ASP A 13 -25.51 25.28 22.34
N TYR A 14 -24.99 24.53 21.37
CA TYR A 14 -24.07 23.42 21.65
C TYR A 14 -23.02 23.28 20.55
N HIS A 15 -21.88 23.96 20.73
CA HIS A 15 -20.72 23.84 19.85
C HIS A 15 -19.67 22.87 20.45
N PRO A 16 -19.17 21.87 19.71
CA PRO A 16 -18.35 20.76 20.22
C PRO A 16 -16.90 21.11 20.56
N LEU A 17 -16.55 22.39 20.67
CA LEU A 17 -15.18 22.85 20.98
C LEU A 17 -15.21 23.97 22.02
N LYS A 18 -15.47 23.63 23.28
CA LYS A 18 -15.11 24.49 24.41
C LYS A 18 -13.77 24.02 25.01
N PRO A 19 -12.84 24.93 25.30
CA PRO A 19 -11.57 24.60 25.93
C PRO A 19 -11.77 24.12 27.37
N ILE A 20 -11.12 23.00 27.72
CA ILE A 20 -11.14 22.40 29.05
C ILE A 20 -10.27 23.25 29.99
N THR A 21 -10.89 23.88 31.00
CA THR A 21 -10.18 24.51 32.12
C THR A 21 -9.95 23.47 33.23
N VAL A 22 -8.69 23.13 33.48
CA VAL A 22 -8.28 22.23 34.57
C VAL A 22 -8.06 23.05 35.85
N THR A 23 -8.85 22.77 36.89
CA THR A 23 -8.61 23.29 38.25
C THR A 23 -7.66 22.37 39.01
N GLU A 24 -6.48 22.88 39.38
CA GLU A 24 -5.54 22.21 40.28
C GLU A 24 -6.02 22.26 41.74
N SER A 25 -6.19 21.10 42.35
CA SER A 25 -6.38 20.97 43.81
C SER A 25 -5.07 20.55 44.48
N LYS A 26 -4.49 21.49 45.25
CA LYS A 26 -3.31 21.30 46.12
C LYS A 26 -3.66 20.49 47.37
N THR A 27 -2.85 19.47 47.68
CA THR A 27 -2.67 18.98 49.06
C THR A 27 -1.19 18.80 49.38
N LYS A 28 -0.76 19.35 50.51
CA LYS A 28 0.62 19.46 51.01
C LYS A 28 0.77 18.71 52.35
N LYS A 29 2.02 18.29 52.64
CA LYS A 29 2.61 17.70 53.87
C LYS A 29 2.45 16.16 53.99
N MET A 30 3.45 15.38 54.44
CA MET A 30 4.63 15.67 55.27
C MET A 30 5.70 14.57 55.11
N SER A 31 6.95 14.91 55.39
CA SER A 31 8.13 14.03 55.39
C SER A 31 8.27 13.21 56.67
N ARG A 32 8.74 11.94 56.58
CA ARG A 32 9.57 11.29 57.61
C ARG A 32 10.28 10.03 57.09
N LYS A 33 11.60 9.97 57.32
CA LYS A 33 12.51 8.82 57.20
C LYS A 33 12.19 7.74 58.26
N GLY A 34 12.51 6.48 57.98
CA GLY A 34 12.61 5.42 58.98
C GLY A 34 12.90 4.05 58.38
N SER A 35 13.93 3.38 58.89
CA SER A 35 14.67 2.24 58.35
C SER A 35 14.07 0.83 58.63
N THR A 36 14.81 -0.17 58.13
CA THR A 36 15.03 -1.56 58.64
C THR A 36 14.10 -2.73 58.27
N SER A 37 14.62 -3.60 57.39
CA SER A 37 14.80 -5.07 57.50
C SER A 37 13.81 -5.95 58.28
N SER A 38 13.35 -7.06 57.67
CA SER A 38 13.83 -8.44 57.92
C SER A 38 12.94 -9.52 57.28
N THR A 39 13.55 -10.68 57.06
CA THR A 39 13.13 -11.90 56.36
C THR A 39 12.52 -12.99 57.27
N SER A 40 11.95 -14.04 56.64
CA SER A 40 11.67 -15.44 57.11
C SER A 40 10.44 -15.64 58.03
N SER A 41 9.63 -16.72 57.99
CA SER A 41 9.59 -18.01 57.27
C SER A 41 8.27 -18.79 57.56
N SER A 42 7.80 -19.57 56.57
CA SER A 42 7.14 -20.91 56.59
C SER A 42 6.06 -21.35 57.62
N SER A 43 4.95 -21.91 57.12
CA SER A 43 4.37 -23.28 57.40
C SER A 43 2.91 -23.35 56.88
N SER A 44 2.62 -24.10 55.81
CA SER A 44 2.12 -25.49 55.77
C SER A 44 0.78 -25.76 56.49
N SER A 45 -0.31 -25.90 55.74
CA SER A 45 -1.41 -26.82 56.08
C SER A 45 -2.07 -27.35 54.81
N SER A 46 -2.09 -28.68 54.73
CA SER A 46 -2.61 -29.52 53.65
C SER A 46 -4.13 -29.65 53.75
N MET A 47 -4.85 -29.16 52.74
CA MET A 47 -6.27 -29.45 52.54
C MET A 47 -6.38 -30.45 51.39
N MET A 48 -7.14 -31.52 51.62
CA MET A 48 -7.41 -32.60 50.68
C MET A 48 -8.45 -32.09 49.67
N ASP A 49 -8.16 -32.20 48.37
CA ASP A 49 -9.01 -31.71 47.28
C ASP A 49 -10.08 -32.77 46.89
N PRO A 50 -11.39 -32.46 46.90
CA PRO A 50 -12.47 -33.44 46.76
C PRO A 50 -12.85 -33.79 45.30
N LEU A 51 -11.91 -33.76 44.36
CA LEU A 51 -12.17 -34.07 42.94
C LEU A 51 -11.49 -35.35 42.40
N SER A 52 -10.79 -36.11 43.24
CA SER A 52 -10.13 -37.37 42.83
C SER A 52 -11.05 -38.60 42.74
N SER A 53 -12.36 -38.43 42.54
CA SER A 53 -13.32 -39.56 42.47
C SER A 53 -14.14 -39.65 41.17
N VAL A 54 -13.69 -39.03 40.07
CA VAL A 54 -14.36 -39.12 38.74
C VAL A 54 -13.40 -39.62 37.64
N LEU A 55 -12.48 -40.51 38.00
CA LEU A 55 -11.59 -41.20 37.05
C LEU A 55 -11.92 -42.70 36.95
N ASP A 56 -13.22 -43.01 36.83
CA ASP A 56 -13.70 -44.28 36.33
C ASP A 56 -14.86 -43.98 35.38
N GLY A 57 -14.59 -43.95 34.08
CA GLY A 57 -15.53 -43.44 33.10
C GLY A 57 -14.94 -43.33 31.70
N THR A 58 -14.95 -44.47 31.02
CA THR A 58 -14.76 -44.67 29.58
C THR A 58 -15.22 -43.48 28.72
N ASP A 59 -14.31 -42.95 27.90
CA ASP A 59 -14.58 -41.85 26.96
C ASP A 59 -15.65 -42.27 25.92
N PRO A 60 -16.79 -41.54 25.82
CA PRO A 60 -17.89 -41.88 24.91
C PRO A 60 -17.56 -41.74 23.42
N LEU A 61 -16.36 -41.31 23.03
CA LEU A 61 -15.91 -41.26 21.62
C LEU A 61 -15.35 -42.60 21.10
N SER A 62 -15.01 -43.55 21.97
CA SER A 62 -14.42 -44.84 21.54
C SER A 62 -15.44 -45.87 21.02
N LEU A 63 -16.74 -45.61 21.18
CA LEU A 63 -17.82 -46.52 20.75
C LEU A 63 -18.30 -46.29 19.30
N PHE A 64 -17.93 -45.18 18.67
CA PHE A 64 -18.27 -44.91 17.26
C PHE A 64 -17.19 -45.33 16.26
N ALA A 65 -15.96 -45.62 16.72
CA ALA A 65 -14.84 -46.00 15.87
C ALA A 65 -14.72 -47.51 15.60
N ALA A 66 -15.54 -48.35 16.26
CA ALA A 66 -15.44 -49.82 16.21
C ALA A 66 -16.51 -50.49 15.32
N ALA A 67 -17.14 -49.75 14.39
CA ALA A 67 -18.10 -50.31 13.43
C ALA A 67 -17.76 -49.90 11.99
N ALA A 68 -16.67 -50.45 11.46
CA ALA A 68 -16.45 -50.54 10.01
C ALA A 68 -15.42 -51.63 9.73
N ASP A 69 -15.89 -52.85 9.52
CA ASP A 69 -15.06 -53.95 8.99
C ASP A 69 -14.94 -53.89 7.44
N PRO A 70 -13.90 -54.52 6.87
CA PRO A 70 -13.34 -54.16 5.56
C PRO A 70 -13.81 -55.06 4.42
N VAL A 71 -13.87 -54.51 3.19
CA VAL A 71 -13.91 -55.33 1.96
C VAL A 71 -12.94 -54.76 0.93
N ILE A 72 -12.04 -55.62 0.49
CA ILE A 72 -10.97 -55.39 -0.49
C ILE A 72 -11.45 -55.69 -1.92
N THR A 73 -11.00 -54.85 -2.85
CA THR A 73 -10.81 -55.03 -4.32
C THR A 73 -12.01 -55.21 -5.26
N THR A 74 -12.19 -54.21 -6.14
CA THR A 74 -11.90 -54.23 -7.59
C THR A 74 -12.89 -53.33 -8.33
N ALA A 75 -12.41 -52.27 -9.00
CA ALA A 75 -12.92 -51.78 -10.29
C ALA A 75 -12.29 -50.40 -10.64
N THR A 76 -11.51 -50.42 -11.72
CA THR A 76 -11.49 -49.44 -12.83
C THR A 76 -11.25 -47.95 -12.55
N MET A 77 -10.09 -47.51 -13.05
CA MET A 77 -9.83 -46.36 -13.94
C MET A 77 -10.61 -45.04 -13.82
N ASP A 78 -9.88 -43.96 -14.10
CA ASP A 78 -10.30 -42.56 -14.23
C ASP A 78 -10.47 -41.76 -12.94
N ASN A 79 -9.33 -41.34 -12.35
CA ASN A 79 -9.32 -40.12 -11.53
C ASN A 79 -7.97 -39.37 -11.48
N THR A 80 -7.21 -39.38 -12.58
CA THR A 80 -5.93 -38.64 -12.69
C THR A 80 -6.00 -37.35 -13.51
N ARG A 81 -7.20 -36.85 -13.88
CA ARG A 81 -7.36 -35.63 -14.70
C ARG A 81 -8.03 -34.42 -14.05
N LYS A 82 -8.30 -34.41 -12.74
CA LYS A 82 -8.93 -33.26 -12.06
C LYS A 82 -8.10 -32.59 -10.95
N LYS A 83 -6.83 -32.98 -10.77
CA LYS A 83 -5.95 -32.42 -9.73
C LYS A 83 -4.75 -31.64 -10.30
N ARG A 84 -4.85 -31.12 -11.53
CA ARG A 84 -3.79 -30.30 -12.15
C ARG A 84 -4.18 -28.86 -12.47
N ASP A 85 -5.48 -28.53 -12.49
CA ASP A 85 -5.94 -27.17 -12.85
C ASP A 85 -6.06 -26.17 -11.68
N LYS A 86 -5.87 -26.60 -10.43
CA LYS A 86 -6.12 -25.74 -9.26
C LYS A 86 -4.89 -24.97 -8.76
N ASP A 87 -3.69 -25.24 -9.28
CA ASP A 87 -2.44 -24.63 -8.79
C ASP A 87 -1.78 -23.67 -9.80
N ASP A 88 -2.10 -23.79 -11.10
CA ASP A 88 -1.57 -22.93 -12.19
C ASP A 88 -2.28 -21.57 -12.31
N SER A 89 -3.21 -21.26 -11.40
CA SER A 89 -3.98 -20.00 -11.42
C SER A 89 -3.35 -18.86 -10.61
N SER A 90 -2.26 -19.15 -9.88
CA SER A 90 -1.69 -18.22 -8.88
C SER A 90 -0.60 -17.32 -9.45
N ALA A 91 0.08 -17.75 -10.51
CA ALA A 91 1.14 -17.01 -11.16
C ALA A 91 0.78 -16.65 -12.61
N VAL A 92 1.25 -15.49 -13.04
CA VAL A 92 1.12 -15.05 -14.42
C VAL A 92 2.05 -15.92 -15.29
N GLY A 93 1.54 -16.44 -16.41
CA GLY A 93 2.31 -17.29 -17.32
C GLY A 93 3.33 -16.51 -18.15
N SER A 94 4.23 -17.24 -18.82
CA SER A 94 5.25 -16.66 -19.72
C SER A 94 4.68 -15.99 -20.97
N ASP A 95 3.38 -16.18 -21.23
CA ASP A 95 2.59 -15.56 -22.29
C ASP A 95 2.17 -14.11 -21.96
N PHE A 96 2.40 -13.64 -20.73
CA PHE A 96 2.14 -12.26 -20.35
C PHE A 96 3.38 -11.40 -20.49
N GLU A 97 3.27 -10.33 -21.26
CA GLU A 97 4.36 -9.36 -21.41
C GLU A 97 4.59 -8.57 -20.10
N PRO A 98 5.80 -8.60 -19.50
CA PRO A 98 6.06 -7.91 -18.24
C PRO A 98 6.19 -6.39 -18.42
N TRP A 99 5.83 -5.60 -17.40
CA TRP A 99 5.92 -4.13 -17.45
C TRP A 99 7.33 -3.62 -17.79
N SER A 100 8.36 -4.35 -17.36
CA SER A 100 9.76 -3.99 -17.62
C SER A 100 10.12 -3.95 -19.11
N SER A 101 9.41 -4.66 -20.00
CA SER A 101 9.64 -4.58 -21.44
C SER A 101 9.24 -3.20 -22.00
N LYS A 102 8.18 -2.60 -21.46
CA LYS A 102 7.62 -1.31 -21.91
C LYS A 102 8.42 -0.11 -21.41
N ARG A 103 9.22 -0.30 -20.36
CA ARG A 103 10.04 0.76 -19.74
C ARG A 103 10.91 1.49 -20.76
N GLY A 104 11.65 0.76 -21.60
CA GLY A 104 12.58 1.35 -22.58
C GLY A 104 11.87 2.24 -23.60
N GLU A 105 10.73 1.78 -24.12
CA GLU A 105 9.92 2.53 -25.09
C GLU A 105 9.34 3.80 -24.47
N ILE A 106 8.83 3.72 -23.23
CA ILE A 106 8.28 4.90 -22.54
C ILE A 106 9.36 5.95 -22.33
N LEU A 107 10.53 5.56 -21.84
CA LEU A 107 11.64 6.51 -21.60
C LEU A 107 12.16 7.15 -22.88
N ALA A 108 12.15 6.42 -24.00
CA ALA A 108 12.56 6.95 -25.30
C ALA A 108 11.50 7.87 -25.93
N ARG A 109 10.20 7.59 -25.72
CA ARG A 109 9.10 8.34 -26.33
C ARG A 109 8.76 9.62 -25.57
N TYR A 110 8.74 9.58 -24.24
CA TYR A 110 8.28 10.70 -23.41
C TYR A 110 9.47 11.45 -22.82
N THR A 111 10.10 12.27 -23.66
CA THR A 111 11.27 13.10 -23.30
C THR A 111 10.88 14.57 -23.17
N THR A 112 11.76 15.39 -22.59
CA THR A 112 11.53 16.83 -22.46
C THR A 112 12.82 17.63 -22.49
N THR A 113 12.75 18.83 -23.06
CA THR A 113 13.78 19.88 -22.94
C THR A 113 13.41 20.94 -21.90
N GLU A 114 12.21 20.85 -21.32
CA GLU A 114 11.76 21.74 -20.26
C GLU A 114 12.49 21.45 -18.95
N LYS A 115 12.49 22.48 -18.09
CA LYS A 115 13.18 22.49 -16.82
C LYS A 115 12.33 21.77 -15.75
N LEU A 116 12.82 20.64 -15.27
CA LEU A 116 12.17 19.80 -14.26
C LEU A 116 12.51 20.29 -12.84
N SER A 117 11.73 19.85 -11.85
CA SER A 117 12.02 20.13 -10.45
C SER A 117 11.75 18.90 -9.57
N ILE A 118 12.50 18.81 -8.47
CA ILE A 118 12.30 17.82 -7.41
C ILE A 118 12.13 18.61 -6.13
N VAL A 119 10.89 18.93 -5.77
CA VAL A 119 10.62 19.59 -4.50
C VAL A 119 10.85 18.56 -3.38
N SER A 120 12.05 18.59 -2.80
CA SER A 120 12.34 17.83 -1.60
C SER A 120 11.53 18.46 -0.47
N GLY A 121 10.48 17.77 -0.01
CA GLY A 121 9.73 18.22 1.15
C GLY A 121 10.64 18.10 2.37
N SER A 122 11.38 19.16 2.69
CA SER A 122 12.10 19.26 3.96
C SER A 122 11.09 19.02 5.07
N PHE A 123 11.23 17.89 5.76
CA PHE A 123 10.58 17.67 7.05
C PHE A 123 11.34 18.49 8.07
N SER A 124 11.33 19.82 7.94
CA SER A 124 11.52 20.67 9.10
C SER A 124 10.35 20.34 10.02
N THR A 125 10.67 19.76 11.17
CA THR A 125 9.73 19.74 12.29
C THR A 125 9.27 21.18 12.47
N THR A 126 8.01 21.46 12.15
CA THR A 126 7.34 22.69 12.57
C THR A 126 7.30 22.67 14.09
N ALA A 127 8.39 23.13 14.70
CA ALA A 127 8.43 23.50 16.10
C ALA A 127 7.59 24.77 16.20
N THR A 128 6.30 24.59 16.43
CA THR A 128 5.42 25.66 16.88
C THR A 128 6.01 26.25 18.16
N GLY A 129 6.49 27.48 18.05
CA GLY A 129 6.68 28.47 19.13
C GLY A 129 7.22 27.93 20.45
N SER A 130 8.54 27.82 20.58
CA SER A 130 9.21 27.96 21.88
C SER A 130 10.52 28.70 21.66
N ALA A 131 10.74 29.75 22.46
CA ALA A 131 11.87 30.69 22.33
C ALA A 131 13.21 29.95 22.22
N VAL A 132 13.79 29.96 21.03
CA VAL A 132 15.11 29.39 20.76
C VAL A 132 16.16 30.46 21.05
N SER A 133 17.13 30.14 21.90
CA SER A 133 18.21 31.04 22.32
C SER A 133 19.07 31.51 21.14
N GLU A 134 19.55 32.75 21.22
CA GLU A 134 20.30 33.48 20.19
C GLU A 134 21.53 32.73 19.63
N LYS A 135 22.15 31.85 20.43
CA LYS A 135 23.26 30.97 19.98
C LYS A 135 22.84 29.81 19.07
N VAL A 136 21.58 29.39 19.12
CA VAL A 136 21.02 28.36 18.22
C VAL A 136 20.52 29.02 16.93
N ARG A 137 20.12 30.29 16.99
CA ARG A 137 19.77 31.09 15.81
C ARG A 137 20.96 31.27 14.86
N THR A 138 22.14 31.60 15.38
CA THR A 138 23.35 31.74 14.56
C THR A 138 23.81 30.41 13.93
N ARG A 139 23.54 29.27 14.58
CA ARG A 139 23.78 27.93 13.98
C ARG A 139 22.71 27.51 12.98
N LEU A 140 21.50 28.06 13.06
CA LEU A 140 20.44 27.82 12.07
C LEU A 140 20.65 28.68 10.82
N GLU A 141 21.09 29.93 10.98
CA GLU A 141 21.40 30.84 9.87
C GLU A 141 22.61 30.32 9.04
N GLU A 142 23.64 29.72 9.66
CA GLU A 142 24.75 29.06 8.93
C GLU A 142 24.36 27.75 8.21
N LEU A 143 23.23 27.11 8.57
CA LEU A 143 22.71 25.93 7.86
C LEU A 143 21.80 26.31 6.68
N ASP A 144 21.16 27.48 6.74
CA ASP A 144 20.28 28.00 5.68
C ASP A 144 21.09 28.42 4.44
N ASP A 145 22.26 29.06 4.64
CA ASP A 145 23.16 29.49 3.55
C ASP A 145 23.79 28.31 2.76
N LEU A 146 23.87 27.11 3.35
CA LEU A 146 24.33 25.90 2.68
C LEU A 146 23.17 25.12 1.99
N GLU A 147 21.93 25.30 2.44
CA GLU A 147 20.75 24.64 1.89
C GLU A 147 20.23 25.37 0.64
N GLU A 148 20.35 26.70 0.56
CA GLU A 148 19.87 27.51 -0.57
C GLU A 148 20.58 27.18 -1.92
N GLY A 149 21.84 26.77 -1.88
CA GLY A 149 22.55 26.21 -3.04
C GLY A 149 21.95 24.87 -3.51
N SER A 150 21.64 23.98 -2.57
CA SER A 150 21.05 22.66 -2.84
C SER A 150 19.58 22.74 -3.31
N GLN A 151 18.84 23.73 -2.82
CA GLN A 151 17.45 23.94 -3.21
C GLN A 151 17.34 24.47 -4.64
N LYS A 152 18.32 25.27 -5.09
CA LYS A 152 18.42 25.71 -6.48
C LYS A 152 18.83 24.59 -7.43
N GLU A 153 19.65 23.64 -7.00
CA GLU A 153 19.97 22.40 -7.77
C GLU A 153 18.74 21.50 -7.94
N LEU A 154 17.80 21.52 -7.01
CA LEU A 154 16.55 20.77 -7.09
C LEU A 154 15.49 21.41 -8.01
N LEU A 155 15.73 22.63 -8.47
CA LEU A 155 14.91 23.33 -9.44
C LEU A 155 15.64 23.39 -10.78
N ASN A 156 14.91 23.50 -11.87
CA ASN A 156 15.48 23.75 -13.21
C ASN A 156 16.40 22.65 -13.77
N LEU A 157 16.12 21.39 -13.44
CA LEU A 157 16.84 20.21 -13.87
C LEU A 157 16.63 19.93 -15.36
N THR A 158 17.67 19.50 -16.07
CA THR A 158 17.49 18.85 -17.37
C THR A 158 16.88 17.47 -17.19
N GLN A 159 16.42 16.83 -18.28
CA GLN A 159 15.98 15.44 -18.23
C GLN A 159 17.06 14.51 -17.68
N GLN A 160 18.32 14.68 -18.11
CA GLN A 160 19.41 13.83 -17.64
C GLN A 160 19.72 14.07 -16.15
N ASP A 161 19.71 15.32 -15.70
CA ASP A 161 19.94 15.65 -14.29
C ASP A 161 18.81 15.09 -13.41
N TYR A 162 17.56 15.19 -13.88
CA TYR A 162 16.42 14.56 -13.22
C TYR A 162 16.61 13.04 -13.09
N MET A 163 16.97 12.37 -14.19
CA MET A 163 17.21 10.92 -14.18
C MET A 163 18.35 10.53 -13.23
N ASN A 164 19.46 11.26 -13.26
CA ASN A 164 20.58 11.05 -12.34
C ASN A 164 20.12 11.21 -10.88
N ARG A 165 19.31 12.24 -10.59
CA ARG A 165 18.80 12.48 -9.24
C ARG A 165 17.83 11.41 -8.76
N ILE A 166 17.00 10.85 -9.64
CA ILE A 166 16.16 9.70 -9.30
C ILE A 166 17.01 8.46 -9.00
N GLU A 167 18.09 8.23 -9.77
CA GLU A 167 19.00 7.11 -9.47
C GLU A 167 19.73 7.32 -8.14
N GLU A 168 20.16 8.54 -7.81
CA GLU A 168 20.73 8.87 -6.49
C GLU A 168 19.74 8.62 -5.34
N LEU A 169 18.45 8.93 -5.53
CA LEU A 169 17.41 8.60 -4.55
C LEU A 169 17.25 7.08 -4.40
N ASN A 170 17.34 6.32 -5.49
CA ASN A 170 17.30 4.86 -5.47
C ASN A 170 18.51 4.27 -4.71
N GLN A 171 19.71 4.79 -4.95
CA GLN A 171 20.90 4.39 -4.21
C GLN A 171 20.81 4.79 -2.73
N SER A 172 20.37 6.00 -2.44
CA SER A 172 20.14 6.47 -1.06
C SER A 172 19.14 5.59 -0.29
N LEU A 173 18.12 5.07 -0.98
CA LEU A 173 17.18 4.09 -0.42
C LEU A 173 17.90 2.78 -0.04
N LYS A 174 18.69 2.22 -0.97
CA LYS A 174 19.43 0.97 -0.77
C LYS A 174 20.46 1.11 0.36
N ASP A 175 21.21 2.21 0.37
CA ASP A 175 22.18 2.53 1.41
C ASP A 175 21.50 2.65 2.78
N ALA A 176 20.44 3.46 2.88
CA ALA A 176 19.67 3.59 4.12
C ALA A 176 19.12 2.24 4.58
N TRP A 177 18.69 1.37 3.66
CA TRP A 177 18.23 0.03 4.00
C TRP A 177 19.34 -0.86 4.53
N SER A 178 20.51 -0.88 3.88
CA SER A 178 21.68 -1.66 4.29
C SER A 178 22.25 -1.23 5.65
N SER A 179 22.19 0.06 5.97
CA SER A 179 22.58 0.62 7.28
C SER A 179 21.48 0.52 8.35
N ASP A 180 20.45 -0.31 8.13
CA ASP A 180 19.29 -0.52 9.02
C ASP A 180 18.47 0.75 9.36
N GLN A 181 18.62 1.83 8.57
CA GLN A 181 17.89 3.09 8.73
C GLN A 181 16.49 3.00 8.09
N LYS A 182 15.64 2.09 8.56
CA LYS A 182 14.32 1.79 7.94
C LYS A 182 13.36 2.99 7.92
N VAL A 183 13.46 3.88 8.91
CA VAL A 183 12.69 5.14 8.94
C VAL A 183 13.14 6.08 7.82
N LYS A 184 14.46 6.17 7.57
CA LYS A 184 15.01 6.97 6.47
C LYS A 184 14.59 6.39 5.11
N ALA A 185 14.69 5.07 4.94
CA ALA A 185 14.20 4.38 3.74
C ALA A 185 12.72 4.67 3.46
N LEU A 186 11.85 4.57 4.48
CA LEU A 186 10.43 4.91 4.35
C LEU A 186 10.23 6.39 3.96
N LYS A 187 10.98 7.32 4.56
CA LYS A 187 10.91 8.75 4.20
C LYS A 187 11.30 8.99 2.75
N ILE A 188 12.36 8.37 2.24
CA ILE A 188 12.80 8.50 0.84
C ILE A 188 11.67 8.06 -0.11
N VAL A 189 11.03 6.92 0.17
CA VAL A 189 9.98 6.35 -0.69
C VAL A 189 8.70 7.19 -0.64
N ILE A 190 8.36 7.76 0.51
CA ILE A 190 7.27 8.74 0.63
C ILE A 190 7.57 9.95 -0.25
N GLN A 191 8.79 10.50 -0.21
CA GLN A 191 9.18 11.65 -1.04
C GLN A 191 9.13 11.31 -2.53
N CYS A 192 9.65 10.14 -2.94
CA CYS A 192 9.56 9.68 -4.32
C CYS A 192 8.09 9.60 -4.77
N SER A 193 7.20 9.05 -3.94
CA SER A 193 5.77 8.95 -4.25
C SER A 193 5.10 10.32 -4.40
N LYS A 194 5.54 11.36 -3.67
CA LYS A 194 5.01 12.72 -3.82
C LYS A 194 5.31 13.32 -5.19
N LEU A 195 6.43 12.94 -5.81
CA LEU A 195 6.78 13.41 -7.16
C LEU A 195 5.76 12.95 -8.21
N LEU A 196 4.97 11.91 -7.93
CA LEU A 196 3.91 11.44 -8.83
C LEU A 196 2.66 12.33 -8.82
N SER A 197 2.53 13.25 -7.85
CA SER A 197 1.50 14.31 -7.87
C SER A 197 1.84 15.45 -8.82
N ASP A 198 3.12 15.61 -9.13
CA ASP A 198 3.61 16.78 -9.85
C ASP A 198 3.48 16.58 -11.37
N THR A 199 2.61 17.40 -11.97
CA THR A 199 2.33 17.45 -13.40
C THR A 199 2.83 18.73 -14.07
N THR A 200 3.81 19.44 -13.47
CA THR A 200 4.38 20.70 -13.99
C THR A 200 5.00 20.58 -15.39
N VAL A 201 5.61 19.44 -15.71
CA VAL A 201 6.09 19.11 -17.08
C VAL A 201 5.35 17.86 -17.53
N ILE A 202 4.13 18.06 -18.04
CA ILE A 202 3.16 16.98 -18.24
C ILE A 202 3.59 15.97 -19.30
N GLN A 203 4.30 16.43 -20.34
CA GLN A 203 4.80 15.58 -21.43
C GLN A 203 5.80 14.51 -20.96
N PHE A 204 6.55 14.81 -19.89
CA PHE A 204 7.52 13.90 -19.28
C PHE A 204 6.88 12.95 -18.24
N TYR A 205 5.60 13.14 -17.91
CA TYR A 205 4.94 12.40 -16.83
C TYR A 205 5.02 10.87 -16.97
N PRO A 206 4.83 10.25 -18.16
CA PRO A 206 4.95 8.80 -18.29
C PRO A 206 6.36 8.28 -17.94
N SER A 207 7.42 8.99 -18.36
CA SER A 207 8.80 8.66 -18.01
C SER A 207 9.07 8.84 -16.51
N LYS A 208 8.61 9.98 -15.96
CA LYS A 208 8.66 10.26 -14.51
C LYS A 208 8.05 9.11 -13.71
N PHE A 209 6.84 8.69 -14.11
CA PHE A 209 6.11 7.62 -13.46
C PHE A 209 6.93 6.33 -13.41
N VAL A 210 7.44 5.87 -14.55
CA VAL A 210 8.20 4.60 -14.61
C VAL A 210 9.42 4.65 -13.69
N LEU A 211 10.21 5.72 -13.75
CA LEU A 211 11.42 5.88 -12.93
C LEU A 211 11.12 5.86 -11.44
N ILE A 212 10.07 6.55 -10.99
CA ILE A 212 9.70 6.58 -9.59
C ILE A 212 9.14 5.23 -9.14
N THR A 213 8.34 4.56 -9.96
CA THR A 213 7.75 3.26 -9.61
C THR A 213 8.79 2.16 -9.46
N ASP A 214 9.94 2.24 -10.15
CA ASP A 214 11.07 1.32 -9.95
C ASP A 214 11.63 1.40 -8.51
N ILE A 215 11.65 2.60 -7.92
CA ILE A 215 12.07 2.81 -6.51
C ILE A 215 11.05 2.22 -5.55
N LEU A 216 9.75 2.42 -5.83
CA LEU A 216 8.67 1.86 -5.01
C LEU A 216 8.74 0.33 -4.98
N ASP A 217 8.96 -0.29 -6.15
CA ASP A 217 9.10 -1.74 -6.28
C ASP A 217 10.32 -2.26 -5.51
N THR A 218 11.44 -1.55 -5.60
CA THR A 218 12.65 -1.86 -4.83
C THR A 218 12.35 -1.84 -3.33
N PHE A 219 11.66 -0.81 -2.83
CA PHE A 219 11.25 -0.75 -1.43
C PHE A 219 10.30 -1.88 -1.04
N GLY A 220 9.27 -2.15 -1.85
CA GLY A 220 8.31 -3.22 -1.62
C GLY A 220 9.00 -4.59 -1.49
N LYS A 221 9.94 -4.86 -2.40
CA LYS A 221 10.78 -6.07 -2.37
C LYS A 221 11.62 -6.17 -1.10
N LEU A 222 12.32 -5.09 -0.72
CA LEU A 222 13.15 -5.05 0.48
C LEU A 222 12.33 -5.32 1.77
N VAL A 223 11.13 -4.72 1.88
CA VAL A 223 10.22 -4.96 3.00
C VAL A 223 9.76 -6.42 3.03
N TYR A 224 9.35 -6.96 1.88
CA TYR A 224 8.91 -8.35 1.77
C TYR A 224 10.02 -9.34 2.17
N GLU A 225 11.23 -9.17 1.61
CA GLU A 225 12.38 -10.04 1.89
C GLU A 225 12.77 -10.02 3.37
N ARG A 226 12.71 -8.85 4.02
CA ARG A 226 12.97 -8.74 5.47
C ARG A 226 11.95 -9.51 6.30
N ILE A 227 10.66 -9.39 5.98
CA ILE A 227 9.63 -10.12 6.74
C ILE A 227 9.76 -11.63 6.49
N LEU A 228 10.05 -12.01 5.25
CA LEU A 228 10.28 -13.39 4.87
C LEU A 228 11.48 -13.99 5.63
N SER A 229 12.60 -13.27 5.73
CA SER A 229 13.79 -13.77 6.43
C SER A 229 13.53 -14.03 7.92
N MET A 230 12.68 -13.22 8.56
CA MET A 230 12.25 -13.43 9.95
C MET A 230 11.43 -14.70 10.14
N CYS A 231 10.84 -15.24 9.08
CA CYS A 231 10.13 -16.51 9.12
C CYS A 231 11.07 -17.72 9.03
N MET A 232 12.24 -17.55 8.41
CA MET A 232 13.18 -18.64 8.10
C MET A 232 14.05 -19.06 9.29
N ASP A 233 14.12 -18.26 10.36
CA ASP A 233 14.87 -18.62 11.58
C ASP A 233 14.29 -19.87 12.30
N ASN A 234 13.08 -20.30 11.96
CA ASN A 234 12.41 -21.49 12.51
C ASN A 234 12.57 -22.75 11.63
N ARG A 235 13.79 -23.25 11.39
CA ARG A 235 14.18 -24.61 10.86
C ARG A 235 13.41 -25.23 9.66
N VAL A 236 12.42 -24.56 9.07
CA VAL A 236 11.57 -25.03 7.97
C VAL A 236 11.53 -23.89 6.98
N SER A 237 12.18 -24.08 5.83
CA SER A 237 12.09 -23.15 4.71
C SER A 237 10.62 -23.01 4.33
N LEU A 238 10.08 -21.79 4.37
CA LEU A 238 8.73 -21.55 3.87
C LEU A 238 8.73 -21.78 2.36
N SER A 239 7.84 -22.65 1.87
CA SER A 239 7.57 -22.79 0.45
C SER A 239 7.04 -21.46 -0.11
N ASP A 240 7.20 -21.21 -1.42
CA ASP A 240 6.67 -20.02 -2.11
C ASP A 240 5.15 -19.78 -1.88
N ASN A 241 4.41 -20.84 -1.53
CA ASN A 241 2.98 -20.83 -1.21
C ASN A 241 2.70 -21.11 0.27
N PHE A 242 3.45 -20.47 1.18
CA PHE A 242 3.19 -20.62 2.61
C PHE A 242 1.84 -20.02 3.01
N SER A 243 1.27 -20.59 4.07
CA SER A 243 0.01 -20.14 4.65
C SER A 243 0.28 -19.16 5.81
N PRO A 244 -0.54 -18.12 6.02
CA PRO A 244 -0.36 -17.15 7.12
C PRO A 244 -0.31 -17.78 8.51
N GLU A 245 -0.93 -18.95 8.69
CA GLU A 245 -0.91 -19.74 9.92
C GLU A 245 0.49 -20.25 10.26
N ASN A 246 1.37 -20.42 9.26
CA ASN A 246 2.74 -20.89 9.43
C ASN A 246 3.74 -19.74 9.69
N VAL A 247 3.26 -18.50 9.68
CA VAL A 247 4.08 -17.30 9.92
C VAL A 247 4.11 -17.01 11.42
N ASN A 248 5.32 -16.82 11.97
CA ASN A 248 5.51 -16.53 13.39
C ASN A 248 4.96 -15.14 13.77
N ASP A 249 4.67 -14.96 15.06
CA ASP A 249 4.04 -13.73 15.57
C ASP A 249 4.93 -12.50 15.39
N THR A 250 6.25 -12.64 15.54
CA THR A 250 7.21 -11.53 15.35
C THR A 250 7.18 -10.98 13.92
N ALA A 251 7.11 -11.85 12.91
CA ALA A 251 7.00 -11.47 11.51
C ALA A 251 5.63 -10.83 11.21
N LYS A 252 4.54 -11.37 11.78
CA LYS A 252 3.19 -10.78 11.68
C LYS A 252 3.15 -9.38 12.27
N GLU A 253 3.68 -9.20 13.48
CA GLU A 253 3.74 -7.91 14.16
C GLU A 253 4.59 -6.91 13.36
N THR A 254 5.73 -7.34 12.83
CA THR A 254 6.57 -6.50 11.97
C THR A 254 5.84 -6.08 10.70
N CYS A 255 5.09 -7.00 10.07
CA CYS A 255 4.29 -6.72 8.90
C CYS A 255 3.15 -5.73 9.21
N LEU A 256 2.40 -5.94 10.29
CA LEU A 256 1.36 -5.02 10.76
C LEU A 256 1.92 -3.62 11.04
N ASN A 257 3.09 -3.54 11.68
CA ASN A 257 3.76 -2.27 11.96
C ASN A 257 4.08 -1.49 10.67
N TRP A 258 4.46 -2.17 9.57
CA TRP A 258 4.62 -1.50 8.28
C TRP A 258 3.30 -0.95 7.75
N PHE A 259 2.24 -1.75 7.76
CA PHE A 259 0.91 -1.29 7.34
C PHE A 259 0.40 -0.12 8.19
N PHE A 260 0.58 -0.14 9.51
CA PHE A 260 0.18 0.97 10.39
C PHE A 260 0.98 2.25 10.12
N LYS A 261 2.29 2.14 9.92
CA LYS A 261 3.13 3.30 9.57
C LYS A 261 2.70 3.90 8.23
N ILE A 262 2.40 3.07 7.24
CA ILE A 262 1.94 3.54 5.92
C ILE A 262 0.53 4.12 6.00
N ALA A 263 -0.38 3.51 6.75
CA ALA A 263 -1.74 4.01 6.97
C ALA A 263 -1.76 5.39 7.66
N SER A 264 -0.72 5.71 8.44
CA SER A 264 -0.55 7.02 9.10
C SER A 264 -0.11 8.16 8.16
N ILE A 265 0.27 7.85 6.91
CA ILE A 265 0.61 8.87 5.91
C ILE A 265 -0.66 9.66 5.55
N ARG A 266 -0.62 10.98 5.77
CA ARG A 266 -1.79 11.86 5.59
C ARG A 266 -2.12 12.12 4.13
N GLU A 267 -1.10 12.25 3.28
CA GLU A 267 -1.27 12.57 1.86
C GLU A 267 -1.72 11.33 1.08
N LEU A 268 -2.76 11.49 0.24
CA LEU A 268 -3.40 10.39 -0.48
C LEU A 268 -2.43 9.66 -1.42
N ILE A 269 -1.71 10.41 -2.27
CA ILE A 269 -0.84 9.85 -3.31
C ILE A 269 0.29 9.02 -2.69
N PRO A 270 1.12 9.56 -1.76
CA PRO A 270 2.16 8.77 -1.12
C PRO A 270 1.60 7.57 -0.35
N ARG A 271 0.50 7.74 0.39
CA ARG A 271 -0.12 6.61 1.10
C ARG A 271 -0.51 5.49 0.14
N PHE A 272 -1.20 5.83 -0.95
CA PHE A 272 -1.66 4.87 -1.95
C PHE A 272 -0.49 4.10 -2.57
N TYR A 273 0.53 4.79 -3.06
CA TYR A 273 1.64 4.16 -3.78
C TYR A 273 2.50 3.29 -2.86
N VAL A 274 2.80 3.75 -1.65
CA VAL A 274 3.60 2.98 -0.68
C VAL A 274 2.82 1.78 -0.16
N GLU A 275 1.52 1.92 0.07
CA GLU A 275 0.66 0.79 0.47
C GLU A 275 0.54 -0.26 -0.65
N ALA A 276 0.38 0.18 -1.90
CA ALA A 276 0.37 -0.70 -3.06
C ALA A 276 1.72 -1.41 -3.25
N ALA A 277 2.86 -0.72 -3.06
CA ALA A 277 4.19 -1.32 -3.18
C ALA A 277 4.42 -2.50 -2.21
N ILE A 278 3.84 -2.45 -1.01
CA ILE A 278 3.95 -3.54 -0.03
C ILE A 278 2.75 -4.50 -0.05
N LEU A 279 1.85 -4.42 -1.03
CA LEU A 279 0.60 -5.19 -1.04
C LEU A 279 0.83 -6.69 -0.89
N LYS A 280 1.91 -7.22 -1.49
CA LYS A 280 2.36 -8.62 -1.38
C LYS A 280 2.59 -9.08 0.06
N CYS A 281 2.96 -8.16 0.96
CA CYS A 281 3.17 -8.46 2.38
C CYS A 281 1.89 -8.88 3.11
N ASN A 282 0.69 -8.64 2.55
CA ASN A 282 -0.55 -9.18 3.12
C ASN A 282 -0.55 -10.71 3.23
N LYS A 283 0.26 -11.41 2.40
CA LYS A 283 0.45 -12.87 2.50
C LYS A 283 0.92 -13.33 3.88
N PHE A 284 1.62 -12.48 4.64
CA PHE A 284 2.07 -12.82 5.99
C PHE A 284 0.95 -12.74 7.04
N LEU A 285 -0.15 -12.03 6.74
CA LEU A 285 -1.19 -11.70 7.71
C LEU A 285 -2.45 -12.54 7.54
N SER A 286 -2.96 -12.64 6.31
CA SER A 286 -4.21 -13.35 6.05
C SER A 286 -4.32 -13.81 4.60
N LYS A 287 -5.14 -14.85 4.38
CA LYS A 287 -5.45 -15.37 3.04
C LYS A 287 -6.31 -14.39 2.23
N THR A 288 -7.11 -13.57 2.91
CA THR A 288 -8.05 -12.61 2.29
C THR A 288 -7.52 -11.18 2.25
N GLY A 289 -6.35 -10.89 2.84
CA GLY A 289 -5.85 -9.52 2.98
C GLY A 289 -5.69 -8.82 1.63
N ILE A 290 -5.17 -9.53 0.62
CA ILE A 290 -5.06 -8.98 -0.74
C ILE A 290 -6.45 -8.74 -1.35
N SER A 291 -7.40 -9.67 -1.19
CA SER A 291 -8.75 -9.54 -1.73
C SER A 291 -9.56 -8.41 -1.09
N GLU A 292 -9.22 -8.01 0.13
CA GLU A 292 -9.83 -6.87 0.83
C GLU A 292 -9.12 -5.55 0.51
N CYS A 293 -7.78 -5.56 0.47
CA CYS A 293 -6.97 -4.37 0.19
C CYS A 293 -7.12 -3.87 -1.25
N LEU A 294 -7.19 -4.76 -2.24
CA LEU A 294 -7.19 -4.37 -3.66
C LEU A 294 -8.45 -3.56 -4.06
N PRO A 295 -9.69 -3.93 -3.69
CA PRO A 295 -10.87 -3.09 -3.90
C PRO A 295 -10.82 -1.76 -3.13
N ARG A 296 -10.27 -1.76 -1.91
CA ARG A 296 -10.09 -0.53 -1.11
C ARG A 296 -9.12 0.43 -1.80
N LEU A 297 -7.96 -0.04 -2.25
CA LEU A 297 -6.99 0.75 -3.01
C LEU A 297 -7.59 1.28 -4.32
N THR A 298 -8.36 0.46 -5.03
CA THR A 298 -9.10 0.90 -6.24
C THR A 298 -10.02 2.07 -5.92
N SER A 299 -10.75 2.00 -4.79
CA SER A 299 -11.65 3.06 -4.34
C SER A 299 -10.89 4.32 -3.91
N MET A 300 -9.69 4.20 -3.31
CA MET A 300 -8.85 5.34 -2.94
C MET A 300 -8.43 6.18 -4.14
N ILE A 301 -8.18 5.56 -5.29
CA ILE A 301 -7.76 6.28 -6.51
C ILE A 301 -8.82 7.29 -6.97
N ARG A 302 -10.10 7.09 -6.64
CA ARG A 302 -11.18 8.04 -6.96
C ARG A 302 -10.99 9.42 -6.31
N GLY A 303 -10.19 9.50 -5.25
CA GLY A 303 -9.84 10.75 -4.60
C GLY A 303 -8.72 11.53 -5.30
N ILE A 304 -8.09 10.97 -6.35
CA ILE A 304 -7.07 11.67 -7.14
C ILE A 304 -7.78 12.55 -8.17
N GLY A 305 -7.61 13.88 -8.03
CA GLY A 305 -8.29 14.87 -8.86
C GLY A 305 -7.70 15.08 -10.26
N ASP A 306 -6.41 14.82 -10.44
CA ASP A 306 -5.76 14.90 -11.76
C ASP A 306 -6.00 13.60 -12.53
N PRO A 307 -6.66 13.64 -13.71
CA PRO A 307 -7.04 12.42 -14.43
C PRO A 307 -5.84 11.65 -15.03
N LEU A 308 -4.72 12.33 -15.32
CA LEU A 308 -3.50 11.69 -15.78
C LEU A 308 -2.83 10.93 -14.62
N VAL A 309 -2.69 11.59 -13.47
CA VAL A 309 -2.15 10.94 -12.26
C VAL A 309 -3.03 9.75 -11.86
N ALA A 310 -4.36 9.90 -11.96
CA ALA A 310 -5.30 8.86 -11.58
C ALA A 310 -5.25 7.63 -12.50
N VAL A 311 -5.05 7.79 -13.82
CA VAL A 311 -4.92 6.63 -14.74
C VAL A 311 -3.61 5.87 -14.50
N PHE A 312 -2.52 6.57 -14.22
CA PHE A 312 -1.23 5.94 -13.92
C PHE A 312 -1.24 5.24 -12.56
N ALA A 313 -1.95 5.79 -11.56
CA ALA A 313 -2.20 5.10 -10.29
C ALA A 313 -2.97 3.78 -10.50
N ARG A 314 -3.97 3.77 -11.39
CA ARG A 314 -4.70 2.55 -11.77
C ARG A 314 -3.79 1.55 -12.46
N ALA A 315 -2.93 2.00 -13.38
CA ALA A 315 -1.98 1.14 -14.07
C ALA A 315 -0.98 0.49 -13.08
N TYR A 316 -0.47 1.27 -12.11
CA TYR A 316 0.38 0.74 -11.03
C TYR A 316 -0.36 -0.32 -10.21
N LEU A 317 -1.60 -0.04 -9.79
CA LEU A 317 -2.39 -1.00 -9.01
C LEU A 317 -2.70 -2.27 -9.80
N CYS A 318 -3.01 -2.15 -11.10
CA CYS A 318 -3.24 -3.30 -11.96
C CYS A 318 -1.97 -4.16 -12.11
N ARG A 319 -0.81 -3.52 -12.26
CA ARG A 319 0.49 -4.20 -12.30
C ARG A 319 0.76 -5.00 -11.04
N VAL A 320 0.66 -4.36 -9.87
CA VAL A 320 0.86 -5.03 -8.57
C VAL A 320 -0.19 -6.11 -8.38
N GLY A 321 -1.46 -5.83 -8.71
CA GLY A 321 -2.56 -6.79 -8.61
C GLY A 321 -2.34 -8.05 -9.44
N MET A 322 -1.83 -7.91 -10.67
CA MET A 322 -1.44 -9.03 -11.52
C MET A 322 -0.29 -9.84 -10.94
N GLU A 323 0.68 -9.21 -10.26
CA GLU A 323 1.78 -9.93 -9.60
C GLU A 323 1.29 -10.75 -8.40
N VAL A 324 0.40 -10.19 -7.58
CA VAL A 324 0.05 -10.78 -6.28
C VAL A 324 -1.22 -11.62 -6.27
N ALA A 325 -2.18 -11.33 -7.16
CA ALA A 325 -3.48 -11.98 -7.22
C ALA A 325 -4.12 -11.84 -8.62
N PRO A 326 -3.54 -12.44 -9.68
CA PRO A 326 -4.05 -12.34 -11.05
C PRO A 326 -5.47 -12.89 -11.23
N GLN A 327 -5.94 -13.75 -10.33
CA GLN A 327 -7.30 -14.28 -10.28
C GLN A 327 -8.37 -13.24 -9.88
N LEU A 328 -7.99 -12.14 -9.22
CA LEU A 328 -8.93 -11.10 -8.78
C LEU A 328 -9.30 -10.12 -9.91
N LYS A 329 -9.78 -10.66 -11.03
CA LYS A 329 -10.10 -9.92 -12.26
C LYS A 329 -11.16 -8.84 -12.05
N GLU A 330 -12.11 -9.05 -11.15
CA GLU A 330 -13.17 -8.06 -10.85
C GLU A 330 -12.58 -6.73 -10.36
N SER A 331 -11.60 -6.79 -9.45
CA SER A 331 -10.89 -5.60 -8.96
C SER A 331 -10.12 -4.89 -10.08
N LEU A 332 -9.50 -5.64 -10.98
CA LEU A 332 -8.78 -5.08 -12.13
C LEU A 332 -9.74 -4.43 -13.13
N ASN A 333 -10.85 -5.09 -13.46
CA ASN A 333 -11.91 -4.56 -14.32
C ASN A 333 -12.48 -3.26 -13.76
N LYS A 334 -12.69 -3.19 -12.44
CA LYS A 334 -13.18 -1.97 -11.78
C LYS A 334 -12.27 -0.76 -12.01
N ASN A 335 -10.95 -0.95 -12.10
CA ASN A 335 -10.03 0.14 -12.42
C ASN A 335 -10.31 0.73 -13.82
N PHE A 336 -10.54 -0.12 -14.82
CA PHE A 336 -10.87 0.32 -16.17
C PHE A 336 -12.23 1.04 -16.23
N PHE A 337 -13.27 0.47 -15.61
CA PHE A 337 -14.59 1.12 -15.59
C PHE A 337 -14.58 2.45 -14.82
N ASP A 338 -13.89 2.51 -13.67
CA ASP A 338 -13.74 3.76 -12.92
C ASP A 338 -12.97 4.82 -13.74
N PHE A 339 -12.01 4.42 -14.57
CA PHE A 339 -11.34 5.33 -15.51
C PHE A 339 -12.33 5.91 -16.53
N LEU A 340 -13.14 5.06 -17.18
CA LEU A 340 -14.14 5.51 -18.16
C LEU A 340 -15.16 6.47 -17.54
N LEU A 341 -15.62 6.19 -16.32
CA LEU A 341 -16.55 7.07 -15.59
C LEU A 341 -15.97 8.46 -15.35
N THR A 342 -14.66 8.55 -15.11
CA THR A 342 -13.96 9.82 -14.88
C THR A 342 -13.36 10.45 -16.13
N PHE A 343 -13.40 9.77 -17.30
CA PHE A 343 -12.72 10.21 -18.51
C PHE A 343 -13.13 11.62 -18.96
N LYS A 344 -14.38 12.01 -18.74
CA LYS A 344 -14.87 13.38 -19.03
C LYS A 344 -14.09 14.49 -18.32
N GLN A 345 -13.39 14.20 -17.23
CA GLN A 345 -12.59 15.17 -16.47
C GLN A 345 -11.43 15.77 -17.27
N ILE A 346 -10.99 15.13 -18.36
CA ILE A 346 -9.98 15.71 -19.27
C ILE A 346 -10.42 17.05 -19.89
N HIS A 347 -11.74 17.27 -19.99
CA HIS A 347 -12.31 18.53 -20.49
C HIS A 347 -12.66 19.51 -19.38
N GLY A 348 -12.34 19.20 -18.12
CA GLY A 348 -12.59 20.08 -16.98
C GLY A 348 -11.66 21.29 -16.95
N ASP A 349 -12.13 22.41 -16.39
CA ASP A 349 -11.42 23.69 -16.37
C ASP A 349 -9.99 23.58 -15.79
N THR A 350 -9.79 22.78 -14.75
CA THR A 350 -8.46 22.57 -14.15
C THR A 350 -7.46 22.02 -15.16
N VAL A 351 -7.86 20.99 -15.91
CA VAL A 351 -7.00 20.37 -16.94
C VAL A 351 -6.79 21.34 -18.10
N GLN A 352 -7.86 21.99 -18.57
CA GLN A 352 -7.75 22.96 -19.67
C GLN A 352 -6.80 24.12 -19.32
N ASN A 353 -6.93 24.69 -18.13
CA ASN A 353 -6.05 25.76 -17.66
C ASN A 353 -4.59 25.30 -17.58
N GLN A 354 -4.35 24.08 -17.07
CA GLN A 354 -3.01 23.51 -17.00
C GLN A 354 -2.39 23.33 -18.39
N LEU A 355 -3.17 22.80 -19.34
CA LEU A 355 -2.73 22.59 -20.71
C LEU A 355 -2.43 23.90 -21.44
N ILE A 356 -3.22 24.94 -21.20
CA ILE A 356 -2.95 26.30 -21.71
C ILE A 356 -1.63 26.84 -21.16
N VAL A 357 -1.42 26.74 -19.85
CA VAL A 357 -0.19 27.24 -19.19
C VAL A 357 1.05 26.51 -19.70
N GLN A 358 0.95 25.21 -19.97
CA GLN A 358 2.06 24.39 -20.47
C GLN A 358 2.13 24.35 -22.01
N CYS A 359 1.28 25.07 -22.73
CA CYS A 359 1.21 25.07 -24.18
C CYS A 359 1.06 23.67 -24.81
N VAL A 360 0.27 22.79 -24.18
CA VAL A 360 0.03 21.41 -24.65
C VAL A 360 -1.37 21.28 -25.23
N GLU A 361 -1.47 20.82 -26.48
CA GLU A 361 -2.77 20.56 -27.10
C GLU A 361 -3.41 19.26 -26.59
N ILE A 362 -4.75 19.19 -26.64
CA ILE A 362 -5.51 18.01 -26.20
C ILE A 362 -5.08 16.71 -26.89
N PRO A 363 -4.84 16.65 -28.22
CA PRO A 363 -4.40 15.42 -28.86
C PRO A 363 -3.07 14.92 -28.28
N LEU A 364 -2.11 15.82 -28.03
CA LEU A 364 -0.84 15.47 -27.42
C LEU A 364 -1.05 14.98 -25.97
N TYR A 365 -1.85 15.68 -25.18
CA TYR A 365 -2.20 15.27 -23.82
C TYR A 365 -2.81 13.86 -23.76
N LEU A 366 -3.70 13.52 -24.70
CA LEU A 366 -4.31 12.20 -24.77
C LEU A 366 -3.31 11.08 -25.06
N THR A 367 -2.24 11.35 -25.82
CA THR A 367 -1.20 10.33 -26.08
C THR A 367 -0.47 9.92 -24.80
N LEU A 368 -0.38 10.82 -23.80
CA LEU A 368 0.25 10.53 -22.50
C LEU A 368 -0.47 9.42 -21.72
N TYR A 369 -1.75 9.16 -22.03
CA TYR A 369 -2.53 8.10 -21.38
C TYR A 369 -2.21 6.70 -21.93
N SER A 370 -1.66 6.61 -23.16
CA SER A 370 -1.47 5.33 -23.86
C SER A 370 -0.76 4.28 -23.00
N PRO A 371 0.40 4.56 -22.38
CA PRO A 371 1.13 3.52 -21.64
C PRO A 371 0.32 2.94 -20.47
N ALA A 372 -0.46 3.78 -19.78
CA ALA A 372 -1.28 3.38 -18.67
C ALA A 372 -2.51 2.58 -19.13
N ILE A 373 -3.21 3.06 -20.17
CA ILE A 373 -4.40 2.40 -20.71
C ILE A 373 -4.01 1.05 -21.33
N ASP A 374 -2.95 1.00 -22.14
CA ASP A 374 -2.45 -0.21 -22.77
C ASP A 374 -2.13 -1.28 -21.72
N TRP A 375 -1.55 -0.88 -20.59
CA TRP A 375 -1.26 -1.79 -19.48
C TRP A 375 -2.51 -2.28 -18.77
N ILE A 376 -3.44 -1.39 -18.44
CA ILE A 376 -4.72 -1.76 -17.82
C ILE A 376 -5.46 -2.75 -18.71
N LEU A 377 -5.54 -2.47 -20.02
CA LEU A 377 -6.17 -3.33 -21.01
C LEU A 377 -5.51 -4.71 -21.09
N GLN A 378 -4.18 -4.76 -21.11
CA GLN A 378 -3.45 -6.03 -21.07
C GLN A 378 -3.75 -6.84 -19.81
N CYS A 379 -3.81 -6.19 -18.64
CA CYS A 379 -4.12 -6.84 -17.37
C CYS A 379 -5.54 -7.46 -17.36
N ILE A 380 -6.54 -6.74 -17.89
CA ILE A 380 -7.93 -7.23 -17.92
C ILE A 380 -8.15 -8.28 -19.00
N ALA A 381 -7.48 -8.15 -20.15
CA ALA A 381 -7.63 -9.08 -21.28
C ALA A 381 -6.94 -10.44 -21.02
N TYR A 382 -5.87 -10.45 -20.23
CA TYR A 382 -5.11 -11.67 -19.96
C TYR A 382 -5.99 -12.76 -19.33
N ARG A 383 -6.15 -13.90 -20.03
CA ARG A 383 -7.01 -15.04 -19.64
C ARG A 383 -8.48 -14.63 -19.38
N ALA A 384 -8.98 -13.60 -20.07
CA ALA A 384 -10.41 -13.29 -20.05
C ALA A 384 -11.20 -14.47 -20.65
N PRO A 385 -12.35 -14.86 -20.06
CA PRO A 385 -13.15 -15.94 -20.62
C PRO A 385 -13.67 -15.53 -22.01
N GLU A 386 -13.39 -16.37 -23.01
CA GLU A 386 -13.99 -16.25 -24.35
C GLU A 386 -15.52 -16.24 -24.21
N VAL A 387 -16.17 -15.16 -24.63
CA VAL A 387 -17.64 -15.06 -24.59
C VAL A 387 -18.22 -15.93 -25.71
N SER A 388 -18.20 -17.25 -25.51
CA SER A 388 -19.02 -18.18 -26.27
C SER A 388 -20.46 -18.12 -25.76
N LYS A 389 -21.12 -16.99 -25.99
CA LYS A 389 -22.59 -16.93 -25.99
C LYS A 389 -23.02 -16.78 -27.44
N CYS A 390 -23.05 -17.92 -28.14
CA CYS A 390 -24.06 -18.10 -29.17
C CYS A 390 -25.40 -17.82 -28.48
N ALA A 391 -26.01 -16.69 -28.82
CA ALA A 391 -27.44 -16.55 -28.65
C ALA A 391 -28.05 -17.72 -29.42
N ASN A 392 -28.67 -18.66 -28.69
CA ASN A 392 -29.57 -19.65 -29.29
C ASN A 392 -30.73 -18.88 -29.94
N VAL A 393 -30.51 -18.41 -31.17
CA VAL A 393 -31.55 -18.12 -32.14
C VAL A 393 -31.71 -19.41 -32.95
N SER A 394 -32.36 -20.39 -32.34
CA SER A 394 -32.88 -21.58 -33.03
C SER A 394 -33.86 -22.26 -32.10
N ASN A 395 -35.13 -21.92 -32.28
CA ASN A 395 -36.31 -22.79 -32.20
C ASN A 395 -37.53 -21.99 -31.73
N ALA A 396 -38.10 -21.24 -32.67
CA ALA A 396 -39.50 -20.82 -32.64
C ALA A 396 -40.04 -20.79 -34.08
N GLU A 397 -39.89 -21.90 -34.79
CA GLU A 397 -40.74 -22.25 -35.94
C GLU A 397 -41.04 -23.75 -35.84
N ALA A 398 -42.22 -24.06 -35.29
CA ALA A 398 -42.96 -25.30 -35.48
C ALA A 398 -44.43 -25.00 -35.21
#